data_AF-A0A7Y2MHC9-F1
#
_entry.id   AF-A0A7Y2MHC9-F1
#
_cell.length_a   1.000
_cell.length_b   1.000
_cell.length_c   1.000
_cell.angle_alpha   90.00
_cell.angle_beta   90.00
_cell.angle_gamma   90.00
#
_symmetry.space_group_name_H-M   'P 1'
#
loop_
_entity.id
_entity.type
_entity.pdbx_description
1 polymer ?
#
loop_
_entity_poly.entity_id
_entity_poly.type
_entity_poly.pdbx_seq_one_letter_code
_entity_poly.pdbx_strand_id
1 'polypeptide(L)'
;CDKVLVDAPCTGTGTWRRRPDTKWRLTAKNLDERTSQQQDALKQASAFVRPGGELIYVTCSVLPQENEQQVRRFAAENPAFSIESALTAWDELFGKNAPRPRSSDGETVTLTPASTDTDGFFFCRMRRKA
;
A
#
# COMPACT_ATOMS: atom_id res chain seq x y z
N CYS A 1 -17.46 -4.79 -8.37
CA CYS A 1 -16.55 -5.95 -8.27
C CYS A 1 -16.39 -6.38 -6.83
N ASP A 2 -16.13 -7.67 -6.61
CA ASP A 2 -15.78 -8.24 -5.30
C ASP A 2 -14.46 -7.72 -4.76
N LYS A 3 -13.45 -7.63 -5.63
CA LYS A 3 -12.12 -7.13 -5.32
C LYS A 3 -11.70 -6.16 -6.41
N VAL A 4 -11.10 -5.05 -6.01
CA VAL A 4 -10.48 -4.06 -6.89
C VAL A 4 -9.06 -3.86 -6.43
N LEU A 5 -8.10 -3.97 -7.35
CA LEU A 5 -6.67 -3.76 -7.06
C LEU A 5 -6.21 -2.44 -7.67
N VAL A 6 -5.51 -1.65 -6.88
CA VAL A 6 -4.82 -0.43 -7.29
C VAL A 6 -3.33 -0.68 -7.09
N ASP A 7 -2.64 -0.99 -8.17
CA ASP A 7 -1.18 -0.89 -8.24
C ASP A 7 -0.82 0.55 -8.63
N ALA A 8 -0.46 1.35 -7.63
CA ALA A 8 -0.44 2.80 -7.78
C ALA A 8 0.92 3.30 -8.30
N PRO A 9 0.94 4.34 -9.16
CA PRO A 9 2.19 4.94 -9.60
C PRO A 9 2.94 5.50 -8.39
N CYS A 10 4.14 4.98 -8.15
CA CYS A 10 4.95 5.26 -6.97
C CYS A 10 6.31 5.89 -7.34
N THR A 11 7.04 6.46 -6.38
CA THR A 11 8.40 6.97 -6.61
C THR A 11 9.44 5.87 -6.80
N GLY A 12 9.09 4.62 -6.48
CA GLY A 12 9.91 3.43 -6.71
C GLY A 12 11.01 3.21 -5.68
N THR A 13 10.94 3.87 -4.51
CA THR A 13 11.99 3.78 -3.47
C THR A 13 12.29 2.36 -3.00
N GLY A 14 11.31 1.45 -3.06
CA GLY A 14 11.50 0.05 -2.70
C GLY A 14 12.40 -0.73 -3.66
N THR A 15 12.64 -0.20 -4.87
CA THR A 15 13.43 -0.85 -5.91
C THR A 15 14.89 -0.38 -5.99
N TRP A 16 15.31 0.54 -5.11
CA TRP A 16 16.65 1.14 -5.12
C TRP A 16 17.80 0.13 -5.07
N ARG A 17 17.59 -1.05 -4.46
CA ARG A 17 18.56 -2.13 -4.46
C ARG A 17 18.89 -2.62 -5.87
N ARG A 18 17.88 -2.71 -6.75
CA ARG A 18 18.03 -3.15 -8.15
C ARG A 18 18.31 -1.99 -9.11
N ARG A 19 17.87 -0.77 -8.77
CA ARG A 19 18.05 0.46 -9.57
C ARG A 19 18.52 1.63 -8.72
N PRO A 20 19.80 1.64 -8.29
CA PRO A 20 20.30 2.61 -7.31
C PRO A 20 20.40 4.04 -7.85
N ASP A 21 20.35 4.24 -9.17
CA ASP A 21 20.34 5.55 -9.82
C ASP A 21 19.04 6.33 -9.55
N THR A 22 17.93 5.61 -9.38
CA THR A 22 16.61 6.23 -9.17
C THR A 22 16.51 7.03 -7.88
N LYS A 23 17.37 6.79 -6.89
CA LYS A 23 17.43 7.59 -5.66
C LYS A 23 17.71 9.07 -5.91
N TRP A 24 18.48 9.39 -6.95
CA TRP A 24 18.81 10.77 -7.32
C TRP A 24 17.69 11.48 -8.07
N ARG A 25 16.68 10.74 -8.54
CA ARG A 25 15.49 11.28 -9.22
C ARG A 25 14.35 11.61 -8.25
N LEU A 26 14.48 11.20 -6.99
CA LEU A 26 13.51 11.51 -5.95
C LEU A 26 13.66 12.98 -5.56
N THR A 27 12.61 13.75 -5.79
CA THR A 27 12.48 15.14 -5.36
C THR A 27 11.16 15.29 -4.62
N ALA A 28 11.05 16.30 -3.75
CA ALA A 28 9.80 16.60 -3.05
C ALA A 28 8.64 16.81 -4.05
N LYS A 29 8.90 17.56 -5.13
CA LYS A 29 7.93 17.78 -6.21
C LYS A 29 7.42 16.47 -6.84
N ASN A 30 8.33 15.56 -7.18
CA ASN A 30 7.93 14.27 -7.78
C ASN A 30 7.14 13.40 -6.78
N LEU A 31 7.47 13.45 -5.50
CA LEU A 31 6.75 12.74 -4.45
C LEU A 31 5.32 13.29 -4.30
N ASP A 32 5.16 14.61 -4.29
CA ASP A 32 3.85 15.26 -4.19
C ASP A 32 2.97 14.96 -5.41
N GLU A 33 3.55 14.99 -6.61
CA GLU A 33 2.86 14.62 -7.85
C GLU A 33 2.37 13.16 -7.81
N ARG A 34 3.23 12.21 -7.39
CA ARG A 34 2.85 10.79 -7.27
C ARG A 34 1.79 10.58 -6.20
N THR A 35 1.93 11.25 -5.07
CA THR A 35 0.95 11.23 -3.97
C THR A 35 -0.43 11.70 -4.44
N SER A 36 -0.50 12.78 -5.22
CA SER A 36 -1.77 13.25 -5.79
C SER A 36 -2.38 12.23 -6.75
N GLN A 37 -1.57 11.63 -7.62
CA GLN A 37 -2.03 10.59 -8.56
C GLN A 37 -2.55 9.34 -7.83
N GLN A 38 -1.92 8.94 -6.73
CA GLN A 38 -2.35 7.83 -5.88
C GLN A 38 -3.73 8.11 -5.27
N GLN A 39 -3.97 9.34 -4.81
CA GLN A 39 -5.27 9.77 -4.26
C GLN A 39 -6.37 9.69 -5.32
N ASP A 40 -6.10 10.20 -6.51
CA ASP A 40 -7.05 10.15 -7.62
C ASP A 40 -7.35 8.70 -8.03
N ALA A 41 -6.33 7.85 -8.11
CA ALA A 41 -6.48 6.44 -8.43
C ALA A 41 -7.34 5.69 -7.38
N LEU A 42 -7.07 5.90 -6.08
CA LEU A 42 -7.86 5.32 -5.00
C LEU A 42 -9.32 5.78 -5.04
N LYS A 43 -9.54 7.08 -5.25
CA LYS A 43 -10.88 7.66 -5.36
C LYS A 43 -11.66 7.03 -6.51
N GLN A 44 -11.07 6.94 -7.70
CA GLN A 44 -11.71 6.35 -8.87
C GLN A 44 -11.97 4.85 -8.67
N ALA A 45 -10.99 4.11 -8.16
CA ALA A 45 -11.10 2.67 -7.93
C ALA A 45 -12.20 2.31 -6.91
N SER A 46 -12.37 3.14 -5.88
CA SER A 46 -13.38 2.93 -4.82
C SER A 46 -14.81 2.78 -5.36
N ALA A 47 -15.14 3.47 -6.46
CA ALA A 47 -16.46 3.43 -7.08
C ALA A 47 -16.81 2.05 -7.67
N PHE A 48 -15.79 1.26 -8.05
CA PHE A 48 -15.96 -0.06 -8.63
C PHE A 48 -16.10 -1.17 -7.57
N VAL A 49 -15.88 -0.87 -6.30
CA VAL A 49 -15.97 -1.84 -5.20
C VAL A 49 -17.43 -1.99 -4.80
N ARG A 50 -18.00 -3.20 -4.84
CA ARG A 50 -19.38 -3.41 -4.38
C ARG A 50 -19.47 -3.28 -2.85
N PRO A 51 -20.64 -3.00 -2.26
CA PRO A 51 -20.83 -3.13 -0.81
C PRO A 51 -20.42 -4.53 -0.33
N GLY A 52 -19.64 -4.61 0.75
CA GLY A 52 -19.02 -5.87 1.16
C GLY A 52 -17.95 -6.38 0.17
N GLY A 53 -17.33 -5.51 -0.61
CA GLY A 53 -16.17 -5.81 -1.45
C GLY A 53 -14.87 -5.30 -0.84
N GLU A 54 -13.75 -5.56 -1.52
CA GLU A 54 -12.41 -5.17 -1.09
C GLU A 54 -11.74 -4.22 -2.10
N LEU A 55 -11.05 -3.22 -1.57
CA LEU A 55 -10.11 -2.36 -2.29
C LEU A 55 -8.70 -2.69 -1.79
N ILE A 56 -7.84 -3.15 -2.67
CA ILE A 56 -6.46 -3.52 -2.38
C ILE A 56 -5.57 -2.43 -2.98
N TYR A 57 -4.72 -1.84 -2.15
CA TYR A 57 -3.77 -0.81 -2.55
C TYR A 57 -2.35 -1.33 -2.40
N VAL A 58 -1.57 -1.18 -3.46
CA VAL A 58 -0.19 -1.67 -3.53
C VAL A 58 0.71 -0.58 -4.09
N THR A 59 1.90 -0.44 -3.50
CA THR A 59 2.97 0.40 -4.06
C THR A 59 4.30 -0.33 -4.03
N CYS A 60 5.20 0.11 -4.90
CA CYS A 60 6.60 -0.24 -4.97
C CYS A 60 7.51 0.69 -4.12
N SER A 61 6.95 1.35 -3.10
CA SER A 61 7.62 2.35 -2.28
C SER A 61 7.69 1.93 -0.81
N VAL A 62 8.71 2.41 -0.10
CA VAL A 62 8.85 2.27 1.36
C VAL A 62 8.60 3.59 2.10
N LEU A 63 8.17 4.63 1.38
CA LEU A 63 7.90 5.95 1.96
C LEU A 63 6.51 6.00 2.58
N PRO A 64 6.37 6.38 3.86
CA PRO A 64 5.06 6.48 4.52
C PRO A 64 4.07 7.41 3.82
N GLN A 65 4.58 8.46 3.16
CA GLN A 65 3.80 9.42 2.40
C GLN A 65 3.03 8.77 1.25
N GLU A 66 3.55 7.70 0.65
CA GLU A 66 2.90 6.97 -0.44
C GLU A 66 2.11 5.75 0.05
N ASN A 67 2.26 5.41 1.33
CA ASN A 67 1.83 4.15 1.93
C ASN A 67 0.77 4.40 3.01
N GLU A 68 1.14 4.28 4.29
CA GLU A 68 0.22 4.36 5.43
C GLU A 68 -0.51 5.70 5.47
N GLN A 69 0.15 6.80 5.12
CA GLN A 69 -0.48 8.12 5.11
C GLN A 69 -1.56 8.23 4.03
N GLN A 70 -1.37 7.62 2.85
CA GLN A 70 -2.38 7.63 1.78
C GLN A 70 -3.62 6.85 2.17
N VAL A 71 -3.45 5.62 2.64
CA VAL A 71 -4.59 4.75 2.96
C VAL A 71 -5.36 5.26 4.17
N ARG A 72 -4.68 5.84 5.16
CA ARG A 72 -5.35 6.50 6.31
C ARG A 72 -6.13 7.73 5.88
N ARG A 73 -5.55 8.57 5.02
CA ARG A 73 -6.24 9.74 4.47
C ARG A 73 -7.49 9.29 3.70
N PHE A 74 -7.35 8.30 2.81
CA PHE A 74 -8.47 7.76 2.06
C PHE A 74 -9.57 7.21 2.99
N ALA A 75 -9.23 6.41 4.00
CA ALA A 75 -10.21 5.85 4.94
C ALA A 75 -10.91 6.93 5.77
N ALA A 76 -10.20 8.00 6.15
CA ALA A 76 -10.79 9.15 6.84
C ALA A 76 -11.77 9.93 5.95
N GLU A 77 -11.44 10.11 4.67
CA GLU A 77 -12.30 10.78 3.68
C GLU A 77 -13.46 9.89 3.21
N ASN A 78 -13.35 8.56 3.36
CA ASN A 78 -14.30 7.58 2.86
C ASN A 78 -14.71 6.60 3.98
N PRO A 79 -15.59 7.01 4.93
CA PRO A 79 -15.95 6.21 6.12
C PRO A 79 -16.72 4.91 5.80
N ALA A 80 -17.10 4.70 4.55
CA ALA A 80 -17.62 3.44 4.04
C ALA A 80 -16.52 2.36 3.91
N PHE A 81 -15.25 2.73 3.95
CA PHE A 81 -14.11 1.82 3.89
C PHE A 81 -13.41 1.74 5.24
N SER A 82 -12.99 0.54 5.63
CA SER A 82 -12.14 0.30 6.80
C SER A 82 -10.91 -0.48 6.39
N ILE A 83 -9.74 -0.11 6.93
CA ILE A 83 -8.52 -0.88 6.76
C ILE A 83 -8.68 -2.22 7.50
N GLU A 84 -8.31 -3.31 6.86
CA GLU A 84 -8.25 -4.62 7.48
C GLU A 84 -6.80 -5.08 7.60
N SER A 85 -6.49 -5.78 8.70
CA SER A 85 -5.13 -6.23 8.95
C SER A 85 -4.67 -7.26 7.91
N ALA A 86 -3.64 -6.88 7.15
CA ALA A 86 -2.92 -7.76 6.24
C ALA A 86 -1.98 -8.72 6.99
N LEU A 87 -1.68 -8.48 8.28
CA LEU A 87 -0.86 -9.39 9.10
C LEU A 87 -1.55 -10.72 9.35
N THR A 88 -2.87 -10.73 9.58
CA THR A 88 -3.63 -11.98 9.75
C THR A 88 -3.54 -12.83 8.47
N ALA A 89 -3.73 -12.20 7.32
CA ALA A 89 -3.58 -12.87 6.02
C ALA A 89 -2.14 -13.37 5.78
N TRP A 90 -1.14 -12.62 6.25
CA TRP A 90 0.26 -13.03 6.18
C TRP A 90 0.53 -14.30 6.99
N ASP A 91 0.09 -14.32 8.26
CA ASP A 91 0.27 -15.46 9.15
C ASP A 91 -0.43 -16.72 8.60
N GLU A 92 -1.58 -16.58 7.95
CA GLU A 92 -2.30 -17.69 7.29
C GLU A 92 -1.57 -18.24 6.06
N LEU A 93 -0.99 -17.36 5.23
CA LEU A 93 -0.35 -17.74 3.97
C LEU A 93 1.06 -18.30 4.15
N PHE A 94 1.86 -17.67 5.03
CA PHE A 94 3.29 -17.96 5.17
C PHE A 94 3.63 -18.63 6.50
N GLY A 95 2.72 -18.62 7.47
CA GLY A 95 2.94 -19.14 8.81
C GLY A 95 3.65 -18.14 9.73
N LYS A 96 3.44 -18.30 11.04
CA LYS A 96 3.93 -17.38 12.07
C LYS A 96 5.47 -17.30 12.20
N ASN A 97 6.17 -18.28 11.65
CA ASN A 97 7.63 -18.38 11.71
C ASN A 97 8.31 -17.85 10.44
N ALA A 98 7.55 -17.40 9.43
CA ALA A 98 8.11 -16.81 8.23
C ALA A 98 8.76 -15.43 8.53
N PRO A 99 9.68 -14.96 7.66
CA PRO A 99 10.14 -13.58 7.70
C PRO A 99 8.95 -12.61 7.74
N ARG A 100 8.98 -11.66 8.69
CA ARG A 100 7.84 -10.79 8.95
C ARG A 100 7.95 -9.48 8.18
N PRO A 101 6.88 -9.01 7.51
CA PRO A 101 6.86 -7.68 6.96
C PRO A 101 6.91 -6.64 8.08
N ARG A 102 7.40 -5.45 7.77
CA ARG A 102 7.29 -4.31 8.66
C ARG A 102 5.83 -3.86 8.69
N SER A 103 5.28 -3.66 9.87
CA SER A 103 3.97 -3.03 10.05
C SER A 103 4.09 -2.06 11.22
N SER A 104 3.97 -0.75 10.96
CA SER A 104 4.01 0.26 12.03
C SER A 104 2.68 0.43 12.75
N ASP A 105 1.59 -0.05 12.15
CA ASP A 105 0.22 0.18 12.62
C ASP A 105 -0.53 -1.11 12.96
N GLY A 106 0.09 -2.28 12.74
CA GLY A 106 -0.54 -3.58 12.97
C GLY A 106 -1.59 -3.95 11.92
N GLU A 107 -1.79 -3.12 10.90
CA GLU A 107 -2.82 -3.30 9.89
C GLU A 107 -2.22 -3.46 8.50
N THR A 108 -1.35 -2.54 8.11
CA THR A 108 -0.73 -2.52 6.79
C THR A 108 0.64 -3.20 6.83
N VAL A 109 1.13 -3.65 5.67
CA VAL A 109 2.40 -4.38 5.60
C VAL A 109 3.33 -3.78 4.56
N THR A 110 4.58 -3.57 4.97
CA THR A 110 5.68 -3.14 4.12
C THR A 110 6.73 -4.25 4.09
N LEU A 111 6.92 -4.85 2.93
CA LEU A 111 8.04 -5.73 2.62
C LEU A 111 9.31 -4.89 2.45
N THR A 112 10.45 -5.42 2.88
CA THR A 112 11.76 -4.77 2.69
C THR A 112 12.85 -5.82 2.51
N PRO A 113 14.01 -5.47 1.90
CA PRO A 113 15.13 -6.39 1.81
C PRO A 113 15.59 -6.92 3.16
N ALA A 114 15.55 -6.09 4.20
CA ALA A 114 16.02 -6.46 5.54
C ALA A 114 15.05 -7.39 6.28
N SER A 115 13.73 -7.26 6.02
CA SER A 115 12.69 -7.96 6.79
C SER A 115 12.20 -9.24 6.11
N THR A 116 12.17 -9.25 4.78
CA THR A 116 11.53 -10.33 3.99
C THR A 116 12.37 -10.84 2.83
N ASP A 117 13.62 -10.37 2.69
CA ASP A 117 14.52 -10.73 1.56
C ASP A 117 13.91 -10.45 0.17
N THR A 118 13.03 -9.44 0.10
CA THR A 118 12.38 -8.97 -1.13
C THR A 118 12.79 -7.54 -1.44
N ASP A 119 12.38 -7.00 -2.59
CA ASP A 119 12.38 -5.55 -2.75
C ASP A 119 11.32 -4.90 -1.84
N GLY A 120 11.33 -3.57 -1.77
CA GLY A 120 10.38 -2.80 -0.98
C GLY A 120 9.00 -2.71 -1.64
N PHE A 121 7.98 -3.24 -0.96
CA PHE A 121 6.59 -3.17 -1.42
C PHE A 121 5.66 -2.91 -0.26
N PHE A 122 4.59 -2.18 -0.50
CA PHE A 122 3.54 -1.91 0.47
C PHE A 122 2.23 -2.56 0.04
N PHE A 123 1.50 -3.13 1.00
CA PHE A 123 0.17 -3.68 0.78
C PHE A 123 -0.79 -3.21 1.86
N CYS A 124 -1.96 -2.78 1.43
CA CYS A 124 -3.09 -2.45 2.28
C CYS A 124 -4.37 -3.06 1.69
N ARG A 125 -5.18 -3.69 2.53
CA ARG A 125 -6.52 -4.16 2.19
C ARG A 125 -7.54 -3.30 2.91
N MET A 126 -8.52 -2.79 2.19
CA MET A 126 -9.64 -2.03 2.73
C MET A 126 -10.95 -2.71 2.35
N ARG A 127 -11.86 -2.82 3.30
CA ARG A 127 -13.19 -3.42 3.13
C ARG A 127 -14.23 -2.34 3.01
N ARG A 128 -15.07 -2.39 1.97
CA ARG A 128 -16.27 -1.55 1.88
C ARG A 128 -17.38 -2.15 2.75
N LYS A 129 -17.98 -1.35 3.62
CA LYS A 129 -19.17 -1.72 4.40
C LYS A 129 -20.29 -2.19 3.48
N ALA A 130 -21.05 -3.19 3.95
CA ALA A 130 -22.21 -3.74 3.24
C ALA A 130 -23.39 -2.77 3.26
#